data_AF-A0A4S5B1K8-F1
#
_entry.id   AF-A0A4S5B1K8-F1
#
_cell.length_a   1.000
_cell.length_b   1.000
_cell.length_c   1.000
_cell.angle_alpha   90.00
_cell.angle_beta   90.00
_cell.angle_gamma   90.00
#
_symmetry.space_group_name_H-M   'P 1'
#
loop_
_entity.id
_entity.type
_entity.pdbx_description
1 polymer ?
#
loop_
_entity_poly.entity_id
_entity_poly.type
_entity_poly.pdbx_seq_one_letter_code
_entity_poly.pdbx_strand_id
1 'polypeptide(L)'
;LFTFLDEGLASVGPIPSTNNLVESWNARLRDMLRRHRGLRLVRRLKAICWWCHQHTERPETDAWLAANAMTDERLERLYRQAWE
;
A
#
# COMPACT_ATOMS: atom_id res chain seq x y z
N LEU A 1 4.13 -14.88 -6.69
CA LEU A 1 2.89 -14.62 -7.42
C LEU A 1 2.02 -13.73 -6.53
N PHE A 2 1.36 -12.72 -7.08
CA PHE A 2 0.67 -11.69 -6.31
C PHE A 2 -0.47 -12.27 -5.46
N THR A 3 -0.24 -12.44 -4.15
CA THR A 3 -1.20 -13.01 -3.18
C THR A 3 -2.53 -12.26 -3.09
N PHE A 4 -2.56 -10.99 -3.51
CA PHE A 4 -3.73 -10.12 -3.43
C PHE A 4 -4.25 -9.71 -4.81
N LEU A 5 -3.92 -10.46 -5.86
CA LEU A 5 -4.41 -10.17 -7.18
C LEU A 5 -5.87 -10.62 -7.29
N ASP A 6 -6.73 -9.73 -7.80
CA ASP A 6 -8.12 -10.05 -8.07
C ASP A 6 -8.21 -11.27 -9.02
N GLU A 7 -9.00 -12.27 -8.67
CA GLU A 7 -9.18 -13.47 -9.48
C GLU A 7 -9.72 -13.15 -10.88
N GLY A 8 -10.52 -12.08 -11.00
CA GLY A 8 -11.01 -11.57 -12.28
C GLY A 8 -9.88 -11.03 -13.18
N LEU A 9 -8.78 -10.53 -12.61
CA LEU A 9 -7.61 -10.09 -13.37
C LEU A 9 -6.78 -11.27 -13.89
N ALA A 10 -6.86 -12.44 -13.24
CA ALA A 10 -6.25 -13.67 -13.74
C ALA A 10 -7.05 -14.32 -14.89
N SER A 11 -8.32 -13.94 -15.09
CA SER A 11 -9.19 -14.47 -16.15
C SER A 11 -8.78 -14.03 -17.56
N VAL A 12 -7.98 -12.97 -17.67
CA VAL A 12 -7.58 -12.34 -18.96
C VAL A 12 -6.32 -12.99 -19.57
N GLY A 13 -5.77 -14.02 -18.92
CA GLY A 13 -4.58 -14.75 -19.37
C GLY A 13 -3.39 -14.63 -18.41
N PRO A 14 -2.28 -15.34 -18.70
CA PRO A 14 -1.11 -15.35 -17.82
C PRO A 14 -0.50 -13.96 -17.69
N ILE A 15 -0.43 -13.46 -16.45
CA ILE A 15 0.17 -12.16 -16.14
C ILE A 15 1.69 -12.27 -16.30
N PRO A 16 2.34 -11.39 -17.08
CA PRO A 16 3.78 -11.42 -17.29
C PRO A 16 4.55 -11.42 -15.96
N SER A 17 5.49 -12.35 -15.82
CA SER A 17 6.33 -12.47 -14.61
C SER A 17 7.36 -11.34 -14.47
N THR A 18 7.56 -10.54 -15.52
CA THR A 18 8.46 -9.38 -15.57
C THR A 18 7.86 -8.17 -14.83
N ASN A 19 7.70 -8.39 -13.54
CA ASN A 19 7.24 -7.49 -12.49
C ASN A 19 8.31 -6.46 -12.08
N ASN A 20 9.17 -5.99 -12.99
CA ASN A 20 10.28 -5.11 -12.57
C ASN A 20 9.77 -3.79 -11.96
N LEU A 21 8.71 -3.22 -12.54
CA LEU A 21 8.13 -1.98 -12.03
C LEU A 21 7.44 -2.21 -10.67
N VAL A 22 6.55 -3.20 -10.59
CA VAL A 22 5.80 -3.45 -9.36
C VAL A 22 6.71 -4.02 -8.25
N GLU A 23 7.73 -4.83 -8.54
CA GLU A 23 8.75 -5.18 -7.52
C GLU A 23 9.61 -3.99 -7.10
N SER A 24 9.91 -3.05 -8.02
CA SER A 24 10.60 -1.80 -7.64
C SER A 24 9.76 -0.97 -6.68
N TRP A 25 8.43 -0.89 -6.90
CA TRP A 25 7.50 -0.28 -5.95
C TRP A 25 7.45 -1.04 -4.62
N ASN A 26 7.28 -2.37 -4.66
CA ASN A 26 7.26 -3.20 -3.46
C ASN A 26 8.56 -3.07 -2.64
N ALA A 27 9.71 -2.98 -3.30
CA ALA A 27 10.99 -2.75 -2.64
C ALA A 27 10.99 -1.43 -1.85
N ARG A 28 10.48 -0.34 -2.43
CA ARG A 28 10.35 0.97 -1.77
C ARG A 28 9.36 0.94 -0.60
N LEU A 29 8.23 0.25 -0.75
CA LEU A 29 7.26 0.06 0.35
C LEU A 29 7.86 -0.74 1.52
N ARG A 30 8.58 -1.84 1.23
CA ARG A 30 9.30 -2.62 2.25
C ARG A 30 10.38 -1.78 2.94
N ASP A 31 11.00 -0.85 2.23
CA ASP A 31 12.02 0.06 2.75
C ASP A 31 11.44 1.11 3.70
N MET A 32 10.25 1.65 3.40
CA MET A 32 9.48 2.51 4.31
C MET A 32 9.21 1.80 5.64
N LEU A 33 8.80 0.52 5.59
CA LEU A 33 8.60 -0.28 6.81
C LEU A 33 9.88 -0.49 7.60
N ARG A 34 11.03 -0.65 6.94
CA ARG A 34 12.34 -0.82 7.57
C ARG A 34 12.81 0.46 8.26
N ARG A 35 12.77 1.60 7.55
CA ARG A 35 13.17 2.91 8.11
C ARG A 35 12.33 3.36 9.30
N HIS A 36 11.07 2.94 9.37
CA HIS A 36 10.13 3.32 10.42
C HIS A 36 9.86 2.21 11.44
N ARG A 37 10.73 1.19 11.57
CA ARG A 37 10.52 0.04 12.46
C ARG A 37 10.23 0.41 13.93
N GLY A 38 10.73 1.55 14.41
CA GLY A 38 10.50 2.03 15.78
C GLY A 38 9.11 2.61 16.04
N LEU A 39 8.29 2.81 15.01
CA LEU A 39 6.92 3.32 15.15
C LEU A 39 5.91 2.18 15.34
N ARG A 40 4.77 2.50 15.95
CA ARG A 40 3.60 1.59 16.01
C ARG A 40 3.19 1.18 14.59
N LEU A 41 2.70 -0.06 14.43
CA LEU A 41 2.31 -0.59 13.13
C LEU A 41 1.40 0.36 12.34
N VAL A 42 0.35 0.90 12.96
CA VAL A 42 -0.57 1.84 12.32
C VAL A 42 0.12 3.11 11.80
N ARG A 43 1.13 3.61 12.54
CA ARG A 43 1.93 4.77 12.11
C ARG A 43 2.86 4.42 10.94
N ARG A 44 3.39 3.20 10.90
CA ARG A 44 4.16 2.68 9.76
C ARG A 44 3.29 2.54 8.52
N LEU A 45 2.05 2.06 8.67
CA LEU A 45 1.08 1.96 7.58
C LEU A 45 0.67 3.35 7.08
N LYS A 46 0.41 4.32 7.96
CA LYS A 46 0.14 5.72 7.56
C LYS A 46 1.32 6.36 6.81
N ALA A 47 2.55 6.08 7.23
CA ALA A 47 3.74 6.53 6.50
C ALA A 47 3.80 5.97 5.07
N ILE A 48 3.41 4.70 4.88
CA ILE A 48 3.24 4.12 3.54
C ILE A 48 2.12 4.83 2.77
N CYS A 49 0.94 5.01 3.35
CA CYS A 49 -0.18 5.69 2.68
C CYS A 49 0.21 7.09 2.19
N TRP A 50 0.90 7.85 3.04
CA TRP A 50 1.42 9.17 2.67
C TRP A 50 2.45 9.08 1.55
N TRP A 51 3.39 8.13 1.63
CA TRP A 51 4.38 7.91 0.57
C TRP A 51 3.72 7.57 -0.77
N CYS A 52 2.72 6.69 -0.78
CA CYS A 52 1.94 6.36 -1.99
C CYS A 52 1.23 7.59 -2.55
N HIS A 53 0.65 8.42 -1.69
CA HIS A 53 0.01 9.66 -2.12
C HIS A 53 1.01 10.62 -2.81
N GLN A 54 2.22 10.78 -2.26
CA GLN A 54 3.25 11.63 -2.86
C GLN A 54 3.84 11.09 -4.19
N HIS A 55 3.65 9.80 -4.46
CA HIS A 55 4.25 9.12 -5.62
C HIS A 55 3.21 8.64 -6.65
N THR A 56 1.95 9.00 -6.48
CA THR A 56 0.93 8.80 -7.51
C THR A 56 1.07 9.86 -8.60
N GLU A 57 0.69 9.53 -9.85
CA GLU A 57 0.80 10.46 -10.98
C GLU A 57 -0.12 11.70 -10.82
N ARG A 58 -1.21 11.54 -10.06
CA ARG A 58 -2.21 12.59 -9.83
C ARG A 58 -2.59 12.62 -8.34
N PRO A 59 -1.74 13.20 -7.48
CA PRO A 59 -2.06 13.34 -6.07
C PRO A 59 -3.25 14.28 -5.89
N GLU A 60 -4.16 13.89 -5.00
CA GLU A 60 -5.17 14.80 -4.47
C GLU A 60 -4.52 15.95 -3.68
N THR A 61 -5.31 16.97 -3.35
CA THR A 61 -4.79 18.08 -2.53
C THR A 61 -4.54 17.65 -1.07
N ASP A 62 -3.67 18.37 -0.37
CA ASP A 62 -3.43 18.16 1.07
C ASP A 62 -4.72 18.29 1.90
N ALA A 63 -5.60 19.22 1.53
CA ALA A 63 -6.90 19.40 2.17
C ALA A 63 -7.81 18.19 1.97
N TRP A 64 -7.85 17.65 0.75
CA TRP A 64 -8.58 16.42 0.46
C TRP A 64 -8.00 15.25 1.24
N LEU A 65 -6.66 15.12 1.29
CA LEU A 65 -6.00 14.05 2.03
C LEU A 65 -6.29 14.15 3.53
N ALA A 66 -6.26 15.34 4.12
CA ALA A 66 -6.59 15.53 5.53
C ALA A 66 -8.03 15.10 5.86
N ALA A 67 -8.98 15.36 4.95
CA ALA A 67 -10.38 14.99 5.12
C ALA A 67 -10.67 13.49 4.84
N ASN A 68 -9.92 12.87 3.93
CA ASN A 68 -10.23 11.52 3.41
C ASN A 68 -9.19 10.44 3.76
N ALA A 69 -8.08 10.81 4.42
CA ALA A 69 -7.07 9.85 4.84
C ALA A 69 -7.69 8.75 5.71
N MET A 70 -7.16 7.53 5.57
CA MET A 70 -7.66 6.42 6.36
C MET A 70 -7.40 6.65 7.86
N THR A 71 -8.44 6.43 8.66
CA THR A 71 -8.35 6.49 10.11
C THR A 71 -7.50 5.34 10.66
N ASP A 72 -6.99 5.50 11.88
CA ASP A 72 -6.20 4.46 12.54
C ASP A 72 -7.05 3.20 12.75
N GLU A 73 -8.31 3.35 13.17
CA GLU A 73 -9.24 2.24 13.40
C GLU A 73 -9.53 1.46 12.11
N ARG A 74 -9.71 2.17 10.98
CA ARG A 74 -9.94 1.53 9.69
C ARG A 74 -8.72 0.73 9.25
N LEU A 75 -7.52 1.29 9.43
CA LEU A 75 -6.26 0.62 9.13
C LEU A 75 -6.05 -0.64 9.97
N GLU A 76 -6.28 -0.55 11.27
CA GLU A 76 -6.13 -1.68 12.20
C GLU A 76 -7.11 -2.81 11.88
N ARG A 77 -8.36 -2.47 11.53
CA ARG A 77 -9.36 -3.44 11.11
C ARG A 77 -8.93 -4.19 9.85
N LEU A 78 -8.51 -3.46 8.81
CA LEU A 78 -8.07 -4.06 7.55
C LEU A 78 -6.84 -4.95 7.75
N TYR A 79 -5.89 -4.51 8.57
CA TYR A 79 -4.70 -5.30 8.87
C TYR A 79 -5.05 -6.62 9.56
N ARG A 80 -5.98 -6.59 10.53
CA ARG A 80 -6.44 -7.80 11.22
C ARG A 80 -7.11 -8.78 10.25
N GLN A 81 -8.01 -8.28 9.40
CA GLN A 81 -8.73 -9.10 8.41
C GLN A 81 -7.82 -9.77 7.38
N ALA A 82 -6.71 -9.13 7.00
CA ALA A 82 -5.78 -9.69 6.04
C ALA A 82 -4.94 -10.87 6.60
N TRP A 83 -4.98 -11.10 7.92
CA TRP A 83 -4.22 -12.13 8.63
C TRP A 83 -5.12 -13.11 9.42
N GLU A 84 -6.44 -13.03 9.22
CA GLU A 84 -7.42 -14.10 9.53
C GLU A 84 -7.58 -15.01 8.31
#